data_AF-S4NPD4-F1
#
_entry.id   AF-S4NPD4-F1
#
_cell.length_a   1.000
_cell.length_b   1.000
_cell.length_c   1.000
_cell.angle_alpha   90.00
_cell.angle_beta   90.00
_cell.angle_gamma   90.00
#
_symmetry.space_group_name_H-M   'P 1'
#
loop_
_entity.id
_entity.type
_entity.pdbx_description
1 polymer ?
#
loop_
_entity_poly.entity_id
_entity_poly.type
_entity_poly.pdbx_seq_one_letter_code
_entity_poly.pdbx_strand_id
1 'polypeptide(L)'
;MGDKSTPLLAVLQLLRKYNLKGTEDILRKEANLGDVEYENLDLPEVELASILTAHHTESDPYSYEFAYDSLKKFVESSLDIYKYELSTLLYPVFVHMYLILILYDHTEHASKF
;
A
#
# COMPACT_ATOMS: atom_id res chain seq x y z
N MET A 1 -3.58 21.63 -9.07
CA MET A 1 -3.14 21.84 -7.67
C MET A 1 -3.94 20.86 -6.83
N GLY A 2 -3.55 19.59 -6.84
CA GLY A 2 -4.36 18.47 -6.37
C GLY A 2 -3.75 17.80 -5.14
N ASP A 3 -4.62 17.42 -4.21
CA ASP A 3 -4.56 16.24 -3.33
C ASP A 3 -3.36 16.02 -2.41
N LYS A 4 -2.47 17.00 -2.25
CA LYS A 4 -1.34 16.89 -1.30
C LYS A 4 -1.72 17.04 0.18
N SER A 5 -2.94 17.49 0.48
CA SER A 5 -3.33 17.83 1.86
C SER A 5 -3.97 16.64 2.60
N THR A 6 -4.78 15.81 1.93
CA THR A 6 -5.60 14.78 2.59
C THR A 6 -4.80 13.69 3.33
N PRO A 7 -3.78 13.04 2.73
CA PRO A 7 -3.01 12.00 3.44
C PRO A 7 -2.08 12.61 4.51
N LEU A 8 -1.52 13.79 4.25
CA LEU A 8 -0.65 14.48 5.21
C LEU A 8 -1.44 14.92 6.46
N LEU A 9 -2.65 15.44 6.26
CA LEU A 9 -3.54 15.88 7.34
C LEU A 9 -4.07 14.68 8.15
N ALA A 10 -4.31 13.53 7.48
CA ALA A 10 -4.63 12.26 8.15
C ALA A 10 -3.49 11.75 9.05
N VAL A 11 -2.23 11.85 8.61
CA VAL A 11 -1.05 11.50 9.41
C VAL A 11 -0.91 12.43 10.62
N LEU A 12 -1.17 13.72 10.43
CA LEU A 12 -1.17 14.71 11.51
C LEU A 12 -2.24 14.41 12.60
N GLN A 13 -3.45 14.01 12.20
CA GLN A 13 -4.51 13.57 13.12
C GLN A 13 -4.12 12.29 13.88
N LEU A 14 -3.39 11.37 13.23
CA LEU A 14 -2.86 10.16 13.85
C LEU A 14 -1.81 10.49 14.92
N LEU A 15 -0.83 11.35 14.61
CA LEU A 15 0.23 11.76 15.54
C LEU A 15 -0.35 12.40 16.81
N ARG A 16 -1.43 13.18 16.67
CA ARG A 16 -2.20 13.74 17.80
C ARG A 16 -2.80 12.66 18.69
N LYS A 17 -3.45 11.66 18.09
CA LYS A 17 -4.07 10.54 18.80
C LYS A 17 -3.05 9.76 19.62
N TYR A 18 -1.85 9.55 19.09
CA TYR A 18 -0.76 8.85 19.77
C TYR A 18 0.11 9.79 20.64
N ASN A 19 -0.26 11.07 20.77
CA ASN A 19 0.40 12.08 21.61
C ASN A 19 1.88 12.33 21.26
N LEU A 20 2.23 12.20 19.96
CA LEU A 20 3.59 12.32 19.42
C LEU A 20 3.91 13.77 19.01
N LYS A 21 3.88 14.69 19.97
CA LYS A 21 4.01 16.15 19.74
C LYS A 21 5.31 16.55 19.03
N GLY A 22 6.42 15.89 19.35
CA GLY A 22 7.72 16.22 18.73
C GLY A 22 7.77 15.91 17.23
N THR A 23 7.11 14.82 16.80
CA THR A 23 7.05 14.42 15.39
C THR A 23 6.07 15.30 14.61
N GLU A 24 4.97 15.68 15.26
CA GLU A 24 3.98 16.63 14.72
C GLU A 24 4.63 18.00 14.40
N ASP A 25 5.40 18.56 15.33
CA ASP A 25 6.08 19.85 15.16
C ASP A 25 7.11 19.83 14.01
N ILE A 26 7.81 18.71 13.83
CA ILE A 26 8.78 18.53 12.75
C ILE A 26 8.05 18.43 11.41
N LEU A 27 7.05 17.55 11.32
CA LEU A 27 6.30 17.33 10.08
C LEU A 27 5.58 18.61 9.62
N ARG A 28 5.07 19.39 10.58
CA ARG A 28 4.44 20.69 10.33
C ARG A 28 5.43 21.70 9.72
N LYS A 29 6.65 21.77 10.25
CA LYS A 29 7.70 22.66 9.72
C LYS A 29 8.12 22.26 8.31
N GLU A 30 8.22 20.97 8.03
CA GLU A 30 8.59 20.45 6.72
C GLU A 30 7.51 20.66 5.67
N ALA A 31 6.24 20.57 6.08
CA ALA A 31 5.11 20.73 5.16
C ALA A 31 4.68 22.18 4.90
N ASN A 32 5.23 23.14 5.67
CA ASN A 32 4.87 24.57 5.57
C ASN A 32 3.36 24.85 5.71
N LEU A 33 2.65 24.06 6.53
CA LEU A 33 1.24 24.31 6.86
C LEU A 33 1.12 25.36 7.98
N GLY A 34 0.19 26.32 7.80
CA GLY A 34 -0.17 27.30 8.83
C GLY A 34 -1.12 26.72 9.89
N ASP A 35 -1.16 27.31 11.08
CA ASP A 35 -1.94 26.84 12.25
C ASP A 35 -3.45 26.62 11.99
N VAL A 36 -4.01 27.20 10.93
CA VAL A 36 -5.46 27.29 10.67
C VAL A 36 -6.06 26.04 10.02
N GLU A 37 -5.25 25.20 9.37
CA GLU A 37 -5.75 24.02 8.64
C GLU A 37 -5.94 22.78 9.55
N TYR A 38 -5.47 22.84 10.80
CA TYR A 38 -5.36 21.70 11.70
C TYR A 38 -6.58 21.49 12.63
N GLU A 39 -7.30 22.56 12.96
CA GLU A 39 -8.39 22.48 13.94
C GLU A 39 -9.70 21.92 13.39
N ASN A 40 -9.88 21.88 12.06
CA ASN A 40 -11.17 21.55 11.43
C ASN A 40 -11.31 20.09 10.97
N LEU A 41 -10.36 19.21 11.32
CA LEU A 41 -10.36 17.84 10.80
C LEU A 41 -10.46 16.78 11.91
N ASP A 42 -11.68 16.51 12.36
CA ASP A 42 -12.01 15.24 13.00
C ASP A 42 -12.57 14.30 11.93
N LEU A 43 -11.68 13.69 11.14
CA LEU A 43 -12.10 12.60 10.25
C LEU A 43 -12.47 11.37 11.11
N PRO A 44 -13.51 10.63 10.73
CA PRO A 44 -13.80 9.33 11.32
C PRO A 44 -12.63 8.36 11.09
N GLU A 45 -12.34 7.54 12.09
CA GLU A 45 -11.22 6.60 12.10
C GLU A 45 -11.20 5.61 10.92
N VAL A 46 -12.39 5.28 10.40
CA VAL A 46 -12.59 4.41 9.22
C VAL A 46 -12.11 5.10 7.93
N GLU A 47 -12.37 6.40 7.80
CA GLU A 47 -11.98 7.17 6.63
C GLU A 47 -10.47 7.45 6.65
N LEU A 48 -9.90 7.69 7.85
CA LEU A 48 -8.45 7.73 8.05
C LEU A 48 -7.77 6.41 7.65
N ALA A 49 -8.29 5.28 8.12
CA ALA A 49 -7.75 3.97 7.77
C ALA A 49 -7.85 3.72 6.25
N SER A 50 -8.96 4.11 5.63
CA SER A 50 -9.14 4.00 4.18
C SER A 50 -8.14 4.86 3.40
N ILE A 51 -7.92 6.11 3.80
CA ILE A 51 -6.97 7.03 3.13
C ILE A 51 -5.53 6.53 3.28
N LEU A 52 -5.15 6.07 4.48
CA LEU A 52 -3.82 5.50 4.75
C LEU A 52 -3.61 4.17 3.99
N THR A 53 -4.66 3.36 3.85
CA THR A 53 -4.60 2.06 3.14
C THR A 53 -4.67 2.22 1.63
N ALA A 54 -5.40 3.21 1.11
CA ALA A 54 -5.47 3.51 -0.33
C ALA A 54 -4.10 3.86 -0.91
N HIS A 55 -3.24 4.52 -0.11
CA HIS A 55 -1.85 4.78 -0.49
C HIS A 55 -0.94 3.54 -0.40
N HIS A 56 -1.37 2.47 0.27
CA HIS A 56 -0.68 1.18 0.28
C HIS A 56 -1.01 0.32 -0.95
N THR A 57 -2.12 0.60 -1.66
CA THR A 57 -2.58 -0.21 -2.80
C THR A 57 -2.09 0.25 -4.16
N GLU A 58 -1.40 1.39 -4.27
CA GLU A 58 -0.58 1.70 -5.45
C GLU A 58 0.78 0.97 -5.36
N SER A 59 0.73 -0.33 -5.07
CA SER A 59 1.88 -1.20 -5.24
C SER A 59 2.16 -1.27 -6.74
N ASP A 60 3.27 -0.63 -7.14
CA ASP A 60 3.78 -0.54 -8.50
C ASP A 60 3.43 -1.78 -9.34
N PRO A 61 2.71 -1.64 -10.47
CA PRO A 61 2.29 -2.76 -11.30
C PRO A 61 3.45 -3.68 -11.73
N TYR A 62 4.66 -3.12 -11.83
CA TYR A 62 5.90 -3.85 -12.14
C TYR A 62 6.38 -4.76 -10.99
N SER A 63 5.93 -4.52 -9.76
CA SER A 63 6.32 -5.31 -8.59
C SER A 63 5.70 -6.71 -8.58
N TYR A 64 4.49 -6.86 -9.15
CA TYR A 64 3.78 -8.14 -9.15
C TYR A 64 4.56 -9.22 -9.90
N GLU A 65 5.14 -8.91 -11.06
CA GLU A 65 5.89 -9.86 -11.89
C GLU A 65 7.13 -10.36 -11.14
N PHE A 66 7.89 -9.42 -10.58
CA PHE A 66 9.06 -9.73 -9.77
C PHE A 66 8.73 -10.52 -8.51
N ALA A 67 7.61 -10.19 -7.84
CA ALA A 67 7.16 -10.88 -6.64
C ALA A 67 6.74 -12.32 -6.95
N TYR A 68 6.02 -12.55 -8.05
CA TYR A 68 5.62 -13.88 -8.48
C TYR A 68 6.82 -14.73 -8.93
N ASP A 69 7.77 -14.16 -9.68
CA ASP A 69 9.00 -14.84 -10.06
C ASP A 69 9.87 -15.20 -8.84
N SER A 70 9.93 -14.30 -7.85
CA SER A 70 10.61 -14.58 -6.56
C SER A 70 9.93 -15.70 -5.79
N LEU A 71 8.60 -15.73 -5.74
CA LEU A 71 7.84 -16.81 -5.12
C LEU A 71 8.10 -18.14 -5.84
N LYS A 72 8.06 -18.13 -7.18
CA LYS A 72 8.34 -19.31 -7.99
C LYS A 72 9.74 -19.87 -7.73
N LYS A 73 10.78 -19.01 -7.75
CA LYS A 73 12.15 -19.40 -7.41
C LYS A 73 12.26 -19.96 -6.00
N PHE A 74 11.55 -19.36 -5.04
CA PHE A 74 11.50 -19.87 -3.68
C PHE A 74 10.92 -21.28 -3.61
N VAL A 75 9.78 -21.53 -4.28
CA VAL A 75 9.16 -22.86 -4.37
C VAL A 75 10.10 -23.86 -5.04
N GLU A 76 10.79 -23.47 -6.12
CA GLU A 76 11.76 -24.33 -6.81
C GLU A 76 12.98 -24.67 -5.94
N SER A 77 13.43 -23.71 -5.13
CA SER A 77 14.56 -23.86 -4.18
C SER A 77 14.20 -24.63 -2.90
N SER A 78 12.91 -24.89 -2.67
CA SER A 78 12.44 -25.60 -1.48
C SER A 78 12.76 -27.10 -1.55
N LEU A 79 12.80 -27.76 -0.38
CA LEU A 79 13.01 -29.21 -0.31
C LEU A 79 11.89 -29.94 -1.06
N ASP A 80 12.22 -31.05 -1.73
CA ASP A 80 11.28 -31.78 -2.58
C ASP A 80 10.03 -32.28 -1.81
N ILE A 81 10.16 -32.49 -0.50
CA ILE A 81 9.04 -32.84 0.40
C ILE A 81 8.00 -31.72 0.45
N TYR A 82 8.39 -30.46 0.37
CA TYR A 82 7.47 -29.32 0.42
C TYR A 82 7.12 -28.77 -0.97
N LYS A 83 7.91 -29.11 -1.98
CA LYS A 83 7.76 -28.62 -3.35
C LYS A 83 6.38 -28.95 -3.93
N TYR A 84 5.82 -30.12 -3.66
CA TYR A 84 4.50 -30.49 -4.18
C TYR A 84 3.39 -29.63 -3.56
N GLU A 85 3.41 -29.41 -2.24
CA GLU A 85 2.41 -28.58 -1.55
C GLU A 85 2.54 -27.12 -1.95
N LEU A 86 3.77 -26.59 -1.95
CA LEU A 86 4.06 -25.21 -2.33
C LEU A 86 3.69 -24.92 -3.79
N SER A 87 3.86 -25.89 -4.69
CA SER A 87 3.45 -25.74 -6.10
C SER A 87 1.94 -25.58 -6.25
N THR A 88 1.13 -26.12 -5.34
CA THR A 88 -0.33 -25.91 -5.39
C THR A 88 -0.74 -24.47 -5.08
N LEU A 89 0.12 -23.68 -4.44
CA LEU A 89 -0.11 -22.27 -4.14
C LEU A 89 0.18 -21.35 -5.34
N LEU A 90 1.04 -21.78 -6.28
CA LEU A 90 1.44 -20.94 -7.41
C LEU A 90 0.26 -20.54 -8.28
N TYR A 91 -0.62 -21.49 -8.60
CA TYR A 91 -1.78 -21.25 -9.46
C TYR A 91 -2.81 -20.26 -8.87
N PRO A 92 -3.35 -20.47 -7.65
CA PRO A 92 -4.31 -19.53 -7.07
C PRO A 92 -3.70 -18.13 -6.84
N VAL A 93 -2.42 -18.05 -6.50
CA VAL A 93 -1.72 -16.76 -6.36
C VAL A 93 -1.55 -16.05 -7.70
N PHE A 94 -1.16 -16.77 -8.75
CA PHE A 94 -1.07 -16.24 -10.11
C PHE A 94 -2.40 -15.63 -10.58
N VAL A 95 -3.49 -16.42 -10.46
CA VAL A 95 -4.83 -15.95 -10.87
C VAL A 95 -5.25 -14.73 -10.06
N HIS A 96 -4.99 -14.72 -8.75
CA HIS A 96 -5.32 -13.58 -7.91
C HIS A 96 -4.59 -12.30 -8.33
N MET A 97 -3.28 -12.38 -8.58
CA MET A 97 -2.47 -11.24 -9.05
C MET A 97 -2.89 -10.75 -10.44
N TYR A 98 -3.18 -11.69 -11.36
CA TYR A 98 -3.67 -11.36 -12.70
C TYR A 98 -5.02 -10.64 -12.65
N LEU A 99 -5.97 -11.11 -11.84
CA LEU A 99 -7.26 -10.47 -11.66
C LEU A 99 -7.14 -9.09 -11.01
N ILE A 100 -6.20 -8.92 -10.08
CA ILE A 100 -5.86 -7.62 -9.48
C ILE A 100 -5.37 -6.63 -10.55
N LEU A 101 -4.47 -7.04 -11.44
CA LEU A 101 -3.97 -6.19 -12.52
C LEU A 101 -5.08 -5.76 -13.48
N ILE A 102 -6.01 -6.66 -13.80
CA ILE A 102 -7.19 -6.33 -14.62
C ILE A 102 -8.12 -5.36 -13.88
N LEU A 103 -8.35 -5.58 -12.58
CA LEU A 103 -9.25 -4.76 -11.78
C LEU A 103 -8.76 -3.31 -11.66
N TYR A 104 -7.45 -3.09 -11.63
CA TYR A 104 -6.82 -1.78 -11.58
C TYR A 104 -6.50 -1.20 -12.97
N ASP A 105 -7.15 -1.68 -14.04
CA ASP A 105 -6.98 -1.21 -15.43
C ASP A 105 -5.54 -1.33 -16.00
N HIS A 106 -4.66 -2.11 -15.38
CA HIS A 106 -3.30 -2.38 -15.86
C HIS A 106 -3.25 -3.50 -16.91
N THR A 107 -4.06 -3.34 -17.97
CA THR A 107 -4.26 -4.37 -19.01
C THR A 107 -2.99 -4.74 -19.80
N GLU A 108 -2.09 -3.78 -20.05
CA GLU A 108 -0.79 -4.05 -20.68
C GLU A 108 0.11 -4.97 -19.84
N HIS A 109 0.06 -4.81 -18.51
CA HIS A 109 0.87 -5.62 -17.60
C HIS A 109 0.25 -6.98 -17.39
N ALA A 110 -1.08 -7.04 -17.24
CA ALA A 110 -1.81 -8.31 -17.22
C ALA A 110 -1.53 -9.14 -18.47
N SER A 111 -1.46 -8.53 -19.66
CA SER A 111 -1.16 -9.26 -20.90
C SER A 111 0.29 -9.80 -20.99
N LYS A 112 1.22 -9.27 -20.19
CA LYS A 112 2.63 -9.70 -20.16
C LYS A 112 2.94 -10.69 -19.03
N PHE A 113 2.09 -10.74 -18.01
CA PHE A 113 2.18 -11.59 -16.82
C PHE A 113 1.88 -13.06 -17.15
#